data_AF-A0A2N3K3M7-F1
#
_entry.id   AF-A0A2N3K3M7-F1
#
_cell.length_a   1.000
_cell.length_b   1.000
_cell.length_c   1.000
_cell.angle_alpha   90.00
_cell.angle_beta   90.00
_cell.angle_gamma   90.00
#
_symmetry.space_group_name_H-M   'P 1'
#
loop_
_entity.id
_entity.type
_entity.pdbx_description
1 polymer ?
#
loop_
_entity_poly.entity_id
_entity_poly.type
_entity_poly.pdbx_seq_one_letter_code
_entity_poly.pdbx_strand_id
1 'polypeptide(L)'
;MPYESPTHTVERSLRATTGAKIVAGVDEVGRGAWAGPVSVCAAVTGLRRAPEGLTDSKLLAPKRRTALAGELEGWVTAYAFGHSSPEEIDDLGMTAALRLAAVRALEGLPVRPDAVILDGKHDYLGAPWKVRTVIKGDQSCVCVAAASVLAKVRRDAMMAELGVGHEDFCFADNAGYPSPAHQAALAERGPTPYHRLSWAYLDGLPQWQHLKKVRVPVRGSVTEIEGQLGFDF
;
A
#
# COMPACT_ATOMS: atom_id res chain seq x y z
N MET A 1 13.09 -6.99 -20.52
CA MET A 1 14.35 -6.38 -20.05
C MET A 1 14.98 -7.33 -19.05
N PRO A 2 16.32 -7.44 -19.00
CA PRO A 2 16.99 -8.21 -17.96
C PRO A 2 16.62 -7.66 -16.59
N TYR A 3 16.52 -8.56 -15.62
CA TYR A 3 16.30 -8.22 -14.22
C TYR A 3 17.47 -7.38 -13.71
N GLU A 4 17.18 -6.22 -13.10
CA GLU A 4 18.16 -5.35 -12.45
C GLU A 4 17.81 -5.26 -10.97
N SER A 5 18.78 -5.55 -10.10
CA SER A 5 18.57 -5.51 -8.66
C SER A 5 18.51 -4.07 -8.15
N PRO A 6 17.64 -3.76 -7.16
CA PRO A 6 17.59 -2.44 -6.55
C PRO A 6 18.92 -2.10 -5.87
N THR A 7 19.26 -0.82 -5.85
CA THR A 7 20.50 -0.31 -5.27
C THR A 7 20.21 0.67 -4.13
N HIS A 8 21.26 1.05 -3.39
CA HIS A 8 21.18 2.06 -2.34
C HIS A 8 21.46 3.48 -2.84
N THR A 9 21.32 3.73 -4.15
CA THR A 9 21.76 4.98 -4.76
C THR A 9 20.98 6.18 -4.22
N VAL A 10 19.66 6.04 -4.07
CA VAL A 10 18.79 7.12 -3.55
C VAL A 10 19.01 7.31 -2.06
N GLU A 11 19.10 6.23 -1.28
CA GLU A 11 19.37 6.26 0.15
C GLU A 11 20.70 6.96 0.44
N ARG A 12 21.77 6.63 -0.29
CA ARG A 12 23.09 7.29 -0.15
C ARG A 12 23.03 8.76 -0.52
N SER A 13 22.34 9.11 -1.61
CA SER A 13 22.17 10.50 -2.03
C SER A 13 21.46 11.33 -0.96
N LEU A 14 20.37 10.82 -0.39
CA LEU A 14 19.65 11.49 0.70
C LEU A 14 20.52 11.71 1.93
N ARG A 15 21.26 10.68 2.36
CA ARG A 15 22.18 10.80 3.51
C ARG A 15 23.26 11.86 3.25
N ALA A 16 23.84 11.88 2.06
CA ALA A 16 24.91 12.82 1.69
C ALA A 16 24.41 14.28 1.56
N THR A 17 23.23 14.48 0.97
CA THR A 17 22.72 15.83 0.65
C THR A 17 21.95 16.48 1.80
N THR A 18 21.37 15.68 2.71
CA THR A 18 20.51 16.19 3.79
C THR A 18 21.05 15.93 5.19
N GLY A 19 22.08 15.08 5.34
CA GLY A 19 22.58 14.63 6.63
C GLY A 19 21.68 13.61 7.34
N ALA A 20 20.64 13.09 6.66
CA ALA A 20 19.78 12.04 7.20
C ALA A 20 20.60 10.84 7.66
N LYS A 21 20.30 10.31 8.85
CA LYS A 21 20.93 9.11 9.41
C LYS A 21 20.05 7.89 9.19
N ILE A 22 18.75 8.06 9.35
CA ILE A 22 17.73 7.01 9.18
C ILE A 22 16.86 7.36 7.98
N VAL A 23 16.87 6.46 6.99
CA VAL A 23 16.03 6.55 5.79
C VAL A 23 15.10 5.35 5.78
N ALA A 24 13.80 5.60 5.68
CA ALA A 24 12.79 4.57 5.51
C ALA A 24 12.30 4.53 4.06
N GLY A 25 12.17 3.34 3.51
CA GLY A 25 11.40 3.10 2.28
C GLY A 25 9.97 2.76 2.66
N VAL A 26 9.01 3.25 1.88
CA VAL A 26 7.59 3.07 2.10
C VAL A 26 6.92 2.67 0.80
N ASP A 27 6.08 1.64 0.87
CA ASP A 27 5.25 1.18 -0.24
C ASP A 27 3.88 0.71 0.26
N GLU A 28 2.87 0.77 -0.61
CA GLU A 28 1.50 0.41 -0.30
C GLU A 28 0.95 -0.76 -1.12
N VAL A 29 -0.10 -1.38 -0.58
CA VAL A 29 -0.88 -2.41 -1.27
C VAL A 29 -2.37 -2.26 -0.95
N GLY A 30 -3.22 -2.64 -1.90
CA GLY A 30 -4.67 -2.62 -1.72
C GLY A 30 -5.35 -1.34 -2.15
N ARG A 31 -4.65 -0.38 -2.78
CA ARG A 31 -5.25 0.87 -3.27
C ARG A 31 -6.42 0.63 -4.23
N GLY A 32 -6.34 -0.41 -5.07
CA GLY A 32 -7.35 -0.79 -6.06
C GLY A 32 -8.36 -1.88 -5.64
N ALA A 33 -8.30 -2.36 -4.40
CA ALA A 33 -9.20 -3.43 -3.93
C ALA A 33 -10.60 -2.90 -3.60
N TRP A 34 -11.65 -3.69 -3.86
CA TRP A 34 -13.02 -3.37 -3.44
C TRP A 34 -13.27 -3.69 -1.96
N ALA A 35 -12.54 -4.65 -1.41
CA ALA A 35 -12.64 -5.07 -0.02
C ALA A 35 -11.29 -5.04 0.72
N GLY A 36 -11.38 -4.88 2.04
CA GLY A 36 -10.26 -4.86 2.95
C GLY A 36 -9.49 -3.53 2.99
N PRO A 37 -8.49 -3.45 3.87
CA PRO A 37 -7.77 -2.21 4.12
C PRO A 37 -6.85 -1.83 2.96
N VAL A 38 -6.45 -0.56 2.90
CA VAL A 38 -5.17 -0.18 2.29
C VAL A 38 -4.09 -0.38 3.35
N SER A 39 -2.98 -1.01 2.97
CA SER A 39 -1.90 -1.34 3.90
C SER A 39 -0.59 -0.76 3.39
N VAL A 40 0.20 -0.22 4.30
CA VAL A 40 1.51 0.39 4.04
C VAL A 40 2.53 -0.28 4.93
N CYS A 41 3.71 -0.56 4.38
CA CYS A 41 4.88 -0.93 5.18
C CYS A 41 5.90 0.21 5.12
N ALA A 42 6.51 0.53 6.25
CA ALA A 42 7.72 1.33 6.32
C ALA A 42 8.89 0.40 6.68
N ALA A 43 10.01 0.46 5.96
CA ALA A 43 11.16 -0.41 6.17
C ALA A 43 12.49 0.39 6.19
N VAL A 44 13.34 0.10 7.18
CA VAL A 44 14.68 0.65 7.34
C VAL A 44 15.69 -0.47 7.16
N THR A 45 16.64 -0.33 6.23
CA THR A 45 17.55 -1.43 5.84
C THR A 45 19.01 -1.20 6.26
N GLY A 46 19.38 0.03 6.65
CA GLY A 46 20.74 0.34 7.13
C GLY A 46 21.85 0.22 6.07
N LEU A 47 21.52 0.33 4.78
CA LEU A 47 22.44 0.15 3.63
C LEU A 47 23.08 -1.24 3.51
N ARG A 48 22.49 -2.26 4.13
CA ARG A 48 22.92 -3.67 4.01
C ARG A 48 22.81 -4.13 2.55
N ARG A 49 23.67 -5.05 2.11
CA ARG A 49 23.52 -5.69 0.80
C ARG A 49 22.14 -6.35 0.73
N ALA A 50 21.41 -6.08 -0.34
CA ALA A 50 20.07 -6.61 -0.54
C ALA A 50 20.09 -8.16 -0.61
N PRO A 51 19.07 -8.84 -0.05
CA PRO A 51 18.83 -10.25 -0.30
C PRO A 51 18.74 -10.56 -1.79
N GLU A 52 19.12 -11.79 -2.16
CA GLU A 52 19.11 -12.21 -3.55
C GLU A 52 17.67 -12.21 -4.11
N GLY A 53 17.50 -11.63 -5.30
CA GLY A 53 16.20 -11.56 -5.97
C GLY A 53 15.21 -10.56 -5.35
N LEU A 54 15.65 -9.67 -4.45
CA LEU A 54 14.81 -8.56 -3.98
C LEU A 54 14.40 -7.66 -5.15
N THR A 55 13.11 -7.38 -5.29
CA THR A 55 12.52 -6.51 -6.31
C THR A 55 11.05 -6.22 -5.97
N ASP A 56 10.34 -5.55 -6.87
CA ASP A 56 8.89 -5.34 -6.80
C ASP A 56 8.18 -6.67 -6.51
N SER A 57 7.35 -6.64 -5.47
CA SER A 57 6.61 -7.81 -5.01
C SER A 57 5.80 -8.48 -6.13
N LYS A 58 5.29 -7.71 -7.10
CA LYS A 58 4.48 -8.19 -8.24
C LYS A 58 5.29 -9.03 -9.22
N LEU A 59 6.62 -8.82 -9.29
CA LEU A 59 7.51 -9.59 -10.15
C LEU A 59 7.92 -10.94 -9.53
N LEU A 60 7.56 -11.18 -8.26
CA LEU A 60 7.84 -12.42 -7.55
C LEU A 60 6.63 -13.35 -7.55
N ALA A 61 6.86 -14.64 -7.82
CA ALA A 61 5.84 -15.67 -7.62
C ALA A 61 5.44 -15.75 -6.13
N PRO A 62 4.17 -16.07 -5.79
CA PRO A 62 3.67 -16.05 -4.40
C PRO A 62 4.54 -16.84 -3.41
N LYS A 63 5.00 -18.03 -3.80
CA LYS A 63 5.90 -18.87 -2.99
C LYS A 63 7.24 -18.19 -2.71
N ARG A 64 7.87 -17.59 -3.73
CA ARG A 64 9.14 -16.87 -3.57
C ARG A 64 8.94 -15.61 -2.74
N ARG A 65 7.85 -14.88 -2.96
CA ARG A 65 7.51 -13.66 -2.23
C ARG A 65 7.35 -13.93 -0.73
N THR A 66 6.64 -15.00 -0.37
CA THR A 66 6.44 -15.41 1.03
C THR A 66 7.76 -15.80 1.69
N ALA A 67 8.59 -16.59 0.99
CA ALA A 67 9.92 -16.96 1.49
C ALA A 67 10.83 -15.73 1.68
N LEU A 68 10.81 -14.79 0.72
CA LEU A 68 11.59 -13.56 0.79
C LEU A 68 11.09 -12.64 1.91
N ALA A 69 9.78 -12.55 2.15
CA ALA A 69 9.25 -11.79 3.28
C ALA A 69 9.78 -12.31 4.62
N GLY A 70 9.78 -13.63 4.83
CA GLY A 70 10.35 -14.22 6.05
C GLY A 70 11.84 -13.94 6.22
N GLU A 71 12.62 -13.89 5.13
CA GLU A 71 14.02 -13.45 5.16
C GLU A 71 14.15 -11.96 5.52
N LEU A 72 13.30 -11.12 4.91
CA LEU A 72 13.30 -9.68 5.11
C LEU A 72 12.99 -9.28 6.55
N GLU A 73 12.08 -9.95 7.23
CA GLU A 73 11.70 -9.64 8.62
C GLU A 73 12.90 -9.66 9.58
N GLY A 74 13.87 -10.57 9.37
CA GLY A 74 15.11 -10.61 10.14
C GLY A 74 16.27 -9.79 9.52
N TRP A 75 16.20 -9.49 8.23
CA TRP A 75 17.25 -8.78 7.51
C TRP A 75 17.14 -7.25 7.62
N VAL A 76 15.92 -6.69 7.63
CA VAL A 76 15.74 -5.25 7.82
C VAL A 76 16.16 -4.82 9.22
N THR A 77 16.59 -3.57 9.37
CA THR A 77 16.92 -3.01 10.69
C THR A 77 15.66 -2.76 11.52
N ALA A 78 14.60 -2.27 10.88
CA ALA A 78 13.29 -2.12 11.47
C ALA A 78 12.24 -2.07 10.36
N TYR A 79 11.02 -2.50 10.68
CA TYR A 79 9.85 -2.30 9.83
C TYR A 79 8.61 -2.17 10.70
N ALA A 80 7.58 -1.56 10.14
CA ALA A 80 6.27 -1.46 10.76
C ALA A 80 5.18 -1.36 9.69
N PHE A 81 3.99 -1.81 10.07
CA PHE A 81 2.81 -1.76 9.22
C PHE A 81 1.85 -0.69 9.70
N GLY A 82 1.17 -0.05 8.75
CA GLY A 82 0.02 0.77 9.02
C GLY A 82 -1.10 0.42 8.06
N HIS A 83 -2.33 0.49 8.55
CA HIS A 83 -3.52 0.12 7.80
C HIS A 83 -4.52 1.25 7.90
N SER A 84 -5.34 1.42 6.86
CA SER A 84 -6.60 2.16 6.96
C SER A 84 -7.73 1.25 6.54
N SER A 85 -8.76 1.15 7.38
CA SER A 85 -9.89 0.25 7.21
C SER A 85 -10.78 0.66 6.02
N PRO A 86 -11.65 -0.24 5.51
CA PRO A 86 -12.65 0.13 4.50
C PRO A 86 -13.51 1.33 4.93
N GLU A 87 -13.88 1.41 6.20
CA GLU A 87 -14.65 2.51 6.77
C GLU A 87 -13.85 3.82 6.74
N GLU A 88 -12.59 3.80 7.18
CA GLU A 88 -11.72 4.99 7.11
C GLU A 88 -11.48 5.42 5.65
N ILE A 89 -11.41 4.48 4.71
CA ILE A 89 -11.30 4.77 3.28
C ILE A 89 -12.58 5.44 2.77
N ASP A 90 -13.75 4.95 3.17
CA ASP A 90 -15.01 5.54 2.76
C ASP A 90 -15.20 6.97 3.31
N ASP A 91 -14.79 7.18 4.56
CA ASP A 91 -14.99 8.45 5.25
C ASP A 91 -13.97 9.52 4.81
N LEU A 92 -12.69 9.13 4.66
CA LEU A 92 -11.59 10.05 4.32
C LEU A 92 -11.36 10.16 2.80
N GLY A 93 -11.70 9.12 2.06
CA GLY A 93 -11.25 8.88 0.69
C GLY A 93 -9.81 8.38 0.60
N MET A 94 -9.45 7.86 -0.57
CA MET A 94 -8.24 7.05 -0.75
C MET A 94 -6.93 7.79 -0.41
N THR A 95 -6.74 9.03 -0.85
CA THR A 95 -5.47 9.76 -0.61
C THR A 95 -5.25 10.00 0.88
N ALA A 96 -6.27 10.46 1.61
CA ALA A 96 -6.18 10.72 3.04
C ALA A 96 -6.06 9.41 3.84
N ALA A 97 -6.77 8.35 3.45
CA ALA A 97 -6.63 7.03 4.07
C ALA A 97 -5.24 6.41 3.82
N LEU A 98 -4.67 6.56 2.62
CA LEU A 98 -3.31 6.13 2.33
C LEU A 98 -2.28 6.90 3.17
N ARG A 99 -2.44 8.22 3.29
CA ARG A 99 -1.62 9.05 4.18
C ARG A 99 -1.70 8.57 5.64
N LEU A 100 -2.91 8.31 6.13
CA LEU A 100 -3.13 7.80 7.49
C LEU A 100 -2.42 6.45 7.72
N ALA A 101 -2.54 5.51 6.79
CA ALA A 101 -1.86 4.22 6.86
C ALA A 101 -0.34 4.39 6.86
N ALA A 102 0.20 5.27 6.02
CA ALA A 102 1.65 5.51 5.96
C ALA A 102 2.18 6.21 7.22
N VAL A 103 1.44 7.17 7.79
CA VAL A 103 1.81 7.79 9.07
C VAL A 103 1.83 6.74 10.17
N ARG A 104 0.81 5.87 10.26
CA ARG A 104 0.80 4.75 11.21
C ARG A 104 2.02 3.83 11.04
N ALA A 105 2.38 3.51 9.81
CA ALA A 105 3.56 2.68 9.52
C ALA A 105 4.86 3.36 9.98
N LEU A 106 5.02 4.66 9.68
CA LEU A 106 6.22 5.43 10.05
C LEU A 106 6.32 5.66 11.56
N GLU A 107 5.21 5.92 12.24
CA GLU A 107 5.15 6.09 13.70
C GLU A 107 5.29 4.78 14.46
N GLY A 108 4.98 3.64 13.81
CA GLY A 108 5.22 2.31 14.36
C GLY A 108 6.69 1.88 14.34
N LEU A 109 7.58 2.61 13.66
CA LEU A 109 9.01 2.33 13.70
C LEU A 109 9.59 2.68 15.07
N PRO A 110 10.57 1.91 15.58
CA PRO A 110 11.17 2.14 16.91
C PRO A 110 11.93 3.46 17.00
N VAL A 111 12.39 3.98 15.86
CA VAL A 111 13.03 5.30 15.74
C VAL A 111 12.43 6.01 14.54
N ARG A 112 12.02 7.26 14.75
CA ARG A 112 11.48 8.12 13.69
C ARG A 112 12.53 8.31 12.58
N PRO A 113 12.20 8.02 11.30
CA PRO A 113 13.10 8.30 10.19
C PRO A 113 13.35 9.79 9.98
N ASP A 114 14.58 10.14 9.57
CA ASP A 114 14.94 11.51 9.18
C ASP A 114 14.43 11.87 7.79
N ALA A 115 14.32 10.86 6.91
CA ALA A 115 13.82 10.97 5.55
C ALA A 115 13.05 9.71 5.14
N VAL A 116 12.10 9.88 4.22
CA VAL A 116 11.25 8.83 3.69
C VAL A 116 11.38 8.78 2.18
N ILE A 117 11.53 7.58 1.62
CA ILE A 117 11.44 7.32 0.18
C ILE A 117 10.07 6.69 -0.09
N LEU A 118 9.27 7.35 -0.93
CA LEU A 118 7.97 6.84 -1.40
C LEU A 118 8.11 6.27 -2.81
N ASP A 119 7.46 5.14 -3.08
CA ASP A 119 7.20 4.73 -4.47
C ASP A 119 6.21 5.70 -5.15
N GLY A 120 6.46 5.98 -6.43
CA GLY A 120 5.60 6.79 -7.27
C GLY A 120 6.06 8.24 -7.42
N LYS A 121 5.14 9.08 -7.92
CA LYS A 121 5.41 10.47 -8.32
C LYS A 121 4.79 11.52 -7.39
N HIS A 122 3.98 11.11 -6.42
CA HIS A 122 3.21 12.01 -5.57
C HIS A 122 3.66 11.89 -4.12
N ASP A 123 3.94 13.02 -3.49
CA ASP A 123 4.09 13.09 -2.04
C ASP A 123 2.70 13.20 -1.40
N TYR A 124 2.20 12.09 -0.87
CA TYR A 124 0.94 12.04 -0.15
C TYR A 124 1.12 12.16 1.38
N LEU A 125 2.36 12.23 1.89
CA LEU A 125 2.65 12.36 3.32
C LEU A 125 2.69 13.83 3.73
N GLY A 126 3.48 14.63 3.00
CA GLY A 126 3.77 16.02 3.30
C GLY A 126 4.41 16.23 4.68
N ALA A 127 4.40 17.48 5.15
CA ALA A 127 4.91 17.82 6.48
C ALA A 127 4.22 17.01 7.60
N PRO A 128 4.95 16.59 8.65
CA PRO A 128 6.35 16.92 8.97
C PRO A 128 7.41 15.98 8.34
N TRP A 129 7.03 15.14 7.39
CA TRP A 129 7.93 14.15 6.80
C TRP A 129 8.77 14.77 5.68
N LYS A 130 10.07 14.44 5.65
CA LYS A 130 10.97 14.82 4.55
C LYS A 130 10.94 13.70 3.51
N VAL A 131 10.24 13.94 2.40
CA VAL A 131 9.91 12.90 1.44
C VAL A 131 10.71 13.04 0.16
N ARG A 132 11.17 11.90 -0.36
CA ARG A 132 11.68 11.74 -1.72
C ARG A 132 10.82 10.73 -2.45
N THR A 133 10.12 11.17 -3.49
CA THR A 133 9.37 10.29 -4.38
C THR A 133 10.29 9.69 -5.44
N VAL A 134 10.15 8.39 -5.71
CA VAL A 134 10.89 7.69 -6.76
C VAL A 134 9.91 6.86 -7.58
N ILE A 135 9.81 7.15 -8.87
CA ILE A 135 8.99 6.35 -9.80
C ILE A 135 9.62 4.96 -9.91
N LYS A 136 8.84 3.91 -9.63
CA LYS A 136 9.33 2.52 -9.55
C LYS A 136 10.42 2.38 -8.49
N GLY A 137 10.20 3.00 -7.34
CA GLY A 137 11.06 2.90 -6.17
C GLY A 137 11.17 1.46 -5.68
N ASP A 138 10.09 0.69 -5.78
CA ASP A 138 10.03 -0.75 -5.49
C ASP A 138 10.98 -1.61 -6.35
N GLN A 139 11.36 -1.15 -7.54
CA GLN A 139 12.33 -1.81 -8.42
C GLN A 139 13.75 -1.26 -8.27
N SER A 140 13.91 -0.01 -7.81
CA SER A 140 15.19 0.73 -7.87
C SER A 140 15.84 0.99 -6.51
N CYS A 141 15.05 1.09 -5.44
CA CYS A 141 15.48 1.42 -4.08
C CYS A 141 15.30 0.21 -3.15
N VAL A 142 16.37 -0.20 -2.49
CA VAL A 142 16.37 -1.42 -1.67
C VAL A 142 15.35 -1.34 -0.52
N CYS A 143 15.25 -0.19 0.15
CA CYS A 143 14.30 -0.04 1.25
C CYS A 143 12.83 -0.06 0.80
N VAL A 144 12.51 0.49 -0.37
CA VAL A 144 11.16 0.49 -0.93
C VAL A 144 10.78 -0.91 -1.44
N ALA A 145 11.71 -1.60 -2.10
CA ALA A 145 11.53 -2.99 -2.53
C ALA A 145 11.22 -3.91 -1.33
N ALA A 146 11.95 -3.74 -0.22
CA ALA A 146 11.71 -4.48 1.01
C ALA A 146 10.32 -4.17 1.59
N ALA A 147 9.94 -2.90 1.66
CA ALA A 147 8.61 -2.47 2.11
C ALA A 147 7.50 -3.07 1.22
N SER A 148 7.67 -3.09 -0.10
CA SER A 148 6.71 -3.66 -1.06
C SER A 148 6.42 -5.13 -0.78
N VAL A 149 7.47 -5.93 -0.63
CA VAL A 149 7.35 -7.37 -0.37
C VAL A 149 6.66 -7.63 0.96
N LEU A 150 7.09 -6.94 2.02
CA LEU A 150 6.51 -7.08 3.36
C LEU A 150 5.04 -6.65 3.38
N ALA A 151 4.71 -5.50 2.79
CA ALA A 151 3.34 -5.00 2.71
C ALA A 151 2.42 -5.98 1.96
N LYS A 152 2.87 -6.50 0.81
CA LYS A 152 2.10 -7.42 -0.02
C LYS A 152 1.79 -8.72 0.73
N VAL A 153 2.81 -9.36 1.31
CA VAL A 153 2.63 -10.62 2.04
C VAL A 153 1.74 -10.42 3.26
N ARG A 154 1.94 -9.34 4.02
CA ARG A 154 1.10 -9.04 5.19
C ARG A 154 -0.36 -8.85 4.80
N ARG A 155 -0.64 -8.04 3.78
CA ARG A 155 -2.03 -7.78 3.36
C ARG A 155 -2.69 -9.01 2.76
N ASP A 156 -1.97 -9.79 1.94
CA ASP A 156 -2.52 -11.03 1.36
C ASP A 156 -2.93 -12.02 2.45
N ALA A 157 -2.10 -12.17 3.50
CA ALA A 157 -2.43 -13.01 4.65
C ALA A 157 -3.70 -12.52 5.38
N MET A 158 -3.84 -11.21 5.59
CA MET A 158 -5.07 -10.63 6.19
C MET A 158 -6.31 -10.91 5.35
N MET A 159 -6.20 -10.81 4.02
CA MET A 159 -7.34 -11.09 3.14
C MET A 159 -7.68 -12.58 3.06
N ALA A 160 -6.67 -13.46 3.14
CA ALA A 160 -6.89 -14.90 3.21
C ALA A 160 -7.57 -15.32 4.53
N GLU A 161 -7.15 -14.73 5.65
CA GLU A 161 -7.81 -14.92 6.95
C GLU A 161 -9.27 -14.45 6.90
N LEU A 162 -9.51 -13.28 6.32
CA LEU A 162 -10.87 -12.76 6.11
C LEU A 162 -11.74 -13.69 5.25
N GLY A 163 -11.13 -14.36 4.26
CA GLY A 163 -11.78 -15.27 3.34
C GLY A 163 -12.44 -16.48 4.00
N VAL A 164 -11.97 -16.92 5.17
CA VAL A 164 -12.50 -18.10 5.90
C VAL A 164 -13.99 -17.93 6.25
N GLY A 165 -14.43 -16.69 6.52
CA GLY A 165 -15.85 -16.38 6.80
C GLY A 165 -16.64 -15.87 5.58
N HIS A 166 -16.01 -15.78 4.41
CA HIS A 166 -16.52 -15.07 3.22
C HIS A 166 -16.12 -15.80 1.94
N GLU A 167 -16.23 -17.13 1.93
CA GLU A 167 -15.70 -17.99 0.87
C GLU A 167 -16.22 -17.62 -0.52
N ASP A 168 -17.50 -17.21 -0.63
CA ASP A 168 -18.12 -16.78 -1.88
C ASP A 168 -17.38 -15.62 -2.57
N PHE A 169 -16.74 -14.75 -1.78
CA PHE A 169 -16.01 -13.59 -2.29
C PHE A 169 -14.56 -13.90 -2.72
N CYS A 170 -14.08 -15.13 -2.46
CA CYS A 170 -12.74 -15.63 -2.80
C CYS A 170 -11.59 -14.70 -2.37
N PHE A 171 -11.68 -14.09 -1.19
CA PHE A 171 -10.67 -13.12 -0.72
C PHE A 171 -9.26 -13.71 -0.56
N ALA A 172 -9.15 -15.01 -0.31
CA ALA A 172 -7.86 -15.70 -0.28
C ALA A 172 -7.14 -15.67 -1.63
N ASP A 173 -7.88 -15.70 -2.74
CA ASP A 173 -7.30 -15.74 -4.08
C ASP A 173 -7.15 -14.35 -4.69
N ASN A 174 -8.17 -13.50 -4.52
CA ASN A 174 -8.20 -12.18 -5.17
C ASN A 174 -7.74 -11.04 -4.25
N ALA A 175 -7.47 -11.29 -2.97
CA ALA A 175 -7.05 -10.29 -1.99
C ALA A 175 -7.97 -9.04 -1.93
N GLY A 176 -9.27 -9.22 -2.19
CA GLY A 176 -10.27 -8.16 -2.22
C GLY A 176 -10.28 -7.34 -3.51
N TYR A 177 -9.45 -7.67 -4.50
CA TYR A 177 -9.49 -7.04 -5.82
C TYR A 177 -10.69 -7.54 -6.65
N PRO A 178 -11.12 -6.77 -7.66
CA PRO A 178 -12.18 -7.20 -8.56
C PRO A 178 -11.80 -8.51 -9.26
N SER A 179 -12.70 -9.48 -9.23
CA SER A 179 -12.60 -10.71 -10.01
C SER A 179 -14.00 -11.16 -10.41
N PRO A 180 -14.16 -12.04 -11.42
CA PRO A 180 -15.48 -12.55 -11.79
C PRO A 180 -16.24 -13.18 -10.62
N ALA A 181 -15.55 -13.95 -9.78
CA ALA A 181 -16.16 -14.58 -8.60
C ALA A 181 -16.61 -13.53 -7.56
N HIS A 182 -15.76 -12.54 -7.28
CA HIS A 182 -16.07 -11.44 -6.37
C HIS A 182 -17.26 -10.60 -6.86
N GLN A 183 -17.31 -10.29 -8.17
CA GLN A 183 -18.44 -9.57 -8.78
C GLN A 183 -19.75 -10.36 -8.68
N ALA A 184 -19.72 -11.66 -8.95
CA ALA A 184 -20.89 -12.53 -8.86
C ALA A 184 -21.41 -12.60 -7.41
N ALA A 185 -20.53 -12.83 -6.44
CA ALA A 185 -20.89 -12.86 -5.03
C ALA A 185 -21.45 -11.53 -4.53
N LEU A 186 -20.88 -10.40 -4.96
CA LEU A 186 -21.41 -9.07 -4.65
C LEU A 186 -22.80 -8.83 -5.24
N ALA A 187 -23.06 -9.28 -6.47
CA ALA A 187 -24.37 -9.14 -7.08
C ALA A 187 -25.43 -9.97 -6.35
N GLU A 188 -25.09 -11.20 -5.97
CA GLU A 188 -26.02 -12.13 -5.31
C GLU A 188 -26.24 -11.80 -3.82
N ARG A 189 -25.17 -11.53 -3.07
CA ARG A 189 -25.18 -11.46 -1.60
C ARG A 189 -25.05 -10.05 -1.04
N GLY A 190 -24.65 -9.10 -1.87
CA GLY A 190 -24.39 -7.73 -1.45
C GLY A 190 -23.02 -7.56 -0.76
N PRO A 191 -22.63 -6.31 -0.47
CA PRO A 191 -21.38 -6.00 0.20
C PRO A 191 -21.41 -6.42 1.68
N THR A 192 -20.25 -6.85 2.18
CA THR A 192 -20.00 -7.12 3.60
C THR A 192 -19.42 -5.89 4.31
N PRO A 193 -19.29 -5.87 5.66
CA PRO A 193 -18.63 -4.77 6.37
C PRO A 193 -17.20 -4.48 5.88
N TYR A 194 -16.54 -5.45 5.25
CA TYR A 194 -15.17 -5.30 4.76
C TYR A 194 -15.09 -4.64 3.38
N HIS A 195 -16.21 -4.36 2.74
CA HIS A 195 -16.26 -3.71 1.45
C HIS A 195 -16.23 -2.19 1.58
N ARG A 196 -15.58 -1.53 0.62
CA ARG A 196 -15.54 -0.06 0.52
C ARG A 196 -16.84 0.37 -0.15
N LEU A 197 -17.72 1.04 0.59
CA LEU A 197 -19.06 1.39 0.13
C LEU A 197 -19.12 2.73 -0.60
N SER A 198 -18.02 3.49 -0.63
CA SER A 198 -17.92 4.74 -1.39
C SER A 198 -17.53 4.54 -2.86
N TRP A 199 -17.22 3.30 -3.25
CA TRP A 199 -16.64 2.98 -4.55
C TRP A 199 -17.67 2.80 -5.66
N ALA A 200 -17.23 3.05 -6.91
CA ALA A 200 -18.10 3.04 -8.08
C ALA A 200 -18.70 1.66 -8.43
N TYR A 201 -18.14 0.54 -7.93
CA TYR A 201 -18.69 -0.77 -8.25
C TYR A 201 -20.12 -0.97 -7.74
N LEU A 202 -20.51 -0.26 -6.66
CA LEU A 202 -21.89 -0.29 -6.14
C LEU A 202 -22.89 0.38 -7.09
N ASP A 203 -22.45 1.27 -7.98
CA ASP A 203 -23.34 1.86 -9.00
C ASP A 203 -23.81 0.81 -10.01
N GLY A 204 -23.02 -0.24 -10.22
CA GLY A 204 -23.36 -1.39 -11.07
C GLY A 204 -24.23 -2.45 -10.37
N LEU A 205 -24.63 -2.24 -9.12
CA LEU A 205 -25.38 -3.20 -8.31
C LEU A 205 -26.71 -2.60 -7.82
N PRO A 206 -27.76 -2.51 -8.68
CA PRO A 206 -29.01 -1.79 -8.36
C PRO A 206 -29.69 -2.25 -7.07
N GLN A 207 -29.65 -3.56 -6.76
CA GLN A 207 -30.22 -4.13 -5.54
C GLN A 207 -29.54 -3.59 -4.26
N TRP A 208 -28.24 -3.28 -4.34
CA TRP A 208 -27.39 -2.92 -3.20
C TRP A 208 -26.99 -1.45 -3.20
N GLN A 209 -27.39 -0.68 -4.21
CA GLN A 209 -27.00 0.72 -4.39
C GLN A 209 -27.39 1.61 -3.19
N HIS A 210 -28.45 1.25 -2.46
CA HIS A 210 -28.90 1.94 -1.25
C HIS A 210 -27.87 1.90 -0.10
N LEU A 211 -26.86 1.02 -0.16
CA LEU A 211 -25.75 0.95 0.79
C LEU A 211 -24.58 1.87 0.43
N LYS A 212 -24.60 2.49 -0.76
CA LYS A 212 -23.50 3.33 -1.23
C LYS A 212 -23.32 4.54 -0.32
N LYS A 213 -22.11 4.73 0.18
CA LYS A 213 -21.72 5.92 0.95
C LYS A 213 -21.36 7.05 -0.02
N VAL A 214 -22.01 8.19 0.14
CA VAL A 214 -21.64 9.43 -0.56
C VAL A 214 -20.78 10.26 0.37
N ARG A 215 -19.52 10.49 0.00
CA ARG A 215 -18.64 11.36 0.76
C ARG A 215 -19.10 12.81 0.57
N VAL A 216 -19.59 13.43 1.63
CA VAL A 216 -19.88 14.88 1.63
C VAL A 216 -18.55 15.61 1.80
N PRO A 217 -18.12 16.46 0.85
CA PRO A 217 -16.91 17.24 1.03
C PRO A 217 -17.06 18.12 2.28
N VAL A 218 -16.10 18.04 3.20
CA VAL A 218 -16.06 18.96 4.33
C VAL A 218 -15.83 20.36 3.77
N ARG A 219 -16.81 21.27 3.92
CA ARG A 219 -16.65 22.67 3.52
C ARG A 219 -15.44 23.26 4.24
N GLY A 220 -14.39 23.59 3.49
CA GLY A 220 -13.23 24.34 3.99
C GLY A 220 -11.87 23.65 3.92
N SER A 221 -11.74 22.40 3.45
CA SER A 221 -10.42 21.80 3.23
C SER A 221 -9.84 22.18 1.86
N VAL A 222 -9.32 23.40 1.76
CA VAL A 222 -8.48 23.81 0.62
C VAL A 222 -7.12 23.13 0.74
N THR A 223 -6.92 22.06 -0.01
CA THR A 223 -5.66 21.73 -0.69
C THR A 223 -5.98 20.69 -1.76
N GLU A 224 -6.69 21.15 -2.79
CA GLU A 224 -6.70 20.48 -4.09
C GLU A 224 -5.27 20.50 -4.62
N ILE A 225 -4.58 19.36 -4.51
CA ILE A 225 -3.60 18.99 -5.53
C ILE A 225 -4.41 18.27 -6.62
N GLU A 226 -5.31 19.01 -7.27
CA GLU A 226 -5.84 18.63 -8.57
C GLU A 226 -4.81 19.06 -9.61
N GLY A 227 -4.04 18.08 -10.07
CA GLY A 227 -3.06 18.25 -11.12
C GLY A 227 -2.64 16.90 -11.66
N GLN A 228 -3.30 16.49 -12.74
CA GLN A 228 -2.94 15.38 -13.64
C GLN A 228 -3.35 13.95 -13.21
N LEU A 229 -4.65 13.67 -13.32
CA LEU A 229 -5.13 12.37 -13.80
C LEU A 229 -5.86 12.60 -15.12
N GLY A 230 -5.08 12.73 -16.20
CA GLY A 230 -5.58 12.46 -17.55
C GLY A 230 -5.55 10.95 -17.75
N PHE A 231 -6.71 10.31 -17.60
CA PHE A 231 -6.97 9.00 -18.18
C PHE A 231 -7.88 9.25 -19.38
N ASP A 232 -7.30 9.29 -20.57
CA ASP A 232 -8.05 9.00 -21.78
C ASP A 232 -8.03 7.49 -21.98
N PHE A 233 -9.21 6.93 -22.23
CA PHE A 233 -9.43 5.54 -22.63
C PHE A 233 -8.83 5.25 -24.01
#